data_AF-A0AAE0ARD0-F1
#
_entry.id   AF-A0AAE0ARD0-F1
#
_cell.length_a   1.000
_cell.length_b   1.000
_cell.length_c   1.000
_cell.angle_alpha   90.00
_cell.angle_beta   90.00
_cell.angle_gamma   90.00
#
_symmetry.space_group_name_H-M   'P 1'
#
loop_
_entity.id
_entity.type
_entity.pdbx_description
1 polymer ?
#
loop_
_entity_poly.entity_id
_entity_poly.type
_entity_poly.pdbx_seq_one_letter_code
_entity_poly.pdbx_strand_id
1 'polypeptide(L)' 'EQFEVRIRRSSKTRYEAGCKDSECEFQLHAFKMQKGEYWVVRMFLKDHTCNIDGFHARLR' A
#
# COMPACT_ATOMS: atom_id res chain seq x y z
N GLU A 1 -7.24 -3.02 12.94
CA GLU A 1 -6.79 -3.69 11.71
C GLU A 1 -5.29 -3.47 11.55
N GLN A 2 -4.52 -4.55 11.39
CA GLN A 2 -3.09 -4.46 11.12
C GLN A 2 -2.90 -4.70 9.61
N PHE A 3 -2.78 -3.62 8.85
CA PHE A 3 -2.62 -3.71 7.40
C PHE A 3 -1.20 -4.15 7.05
N GLU A 4 -1.02 -5.40 6.65
CA GLU A 4 0.25 -5.86 6.09
C GLU A 4 0.41 -5.37 4.65
N VAL A 5 1.24 -4.34 4.48
CA VAL A 5 1.54 -3.77 3.15
C VAL A 5 2.83 -4.37 2.58
N ARG A 6 2.81 -4.66 1.28
CA ARG A 6 4.00 -5.01 0.51
C ARG A 6 4.54 -3.77 -0.18
N ILE A 7 5.79 -3.43 0.11
CA ILE A 7 6.50 -2.35 -0.58
C ILE A 7 6.81 -2.81 -2.01
N ARG A 8 6.33 -2.06 -3.00
CA ARG A 8 6.64 -2.28 -4.42
C ARG A 8 7.81 -1.41 -4.87
N ARG A 9 7.89 -0.17 -4.38
CA ARG A 9 8.95 0.78 -4.70
C ARG A 9 9.17 1.77 -3.57
N SER A 10 10.43 2.08 -3.27
CA SER A 10 10.79 3.12 -2.31
C SER A 10 12.01 3.89 -2.80
N SER A 11 11.94 5.22 -2.75
CA SER A 11 13.02 6.15 -3.05
C SER A 11 12.88 7.43 -2.24
N LYS A 12 13.85 8.34 -2.36
CA LYS A 12 13.80 9.66 -1.68
C LYS A 12 12.61 10.54 -2.10
N THR A 13 11.95 10.23 -3.21
CA THR A 13 10.87 11.07 -3.78
C THR A 13 9.58 10.30 -4.08
N ARG A 14 9.56 8.97 -3.90
CA ARG A 14 8.42 8.11 -4.23
C ARG A 14 8.34 6.92 -3.28
N TYR A 15 7.14 6.58 -2.87
CA TYR A 15 6.83 5.37 -2.11
C TYR A 15 5.58 4.72 -2.67
N GLU A 16 5.64 3.43 -2.95
CA GLU A 16 4.53 2.64 -3.49
C GLU A 16 4.39 1.37 -2.69
N ALA A 17 3.18 1.16 -2.18
CA ALA A 17 2.81 -0.03 -1.45
C ALA A 17 1.49 -0.58 -1.99
N GLY A 18 1.32 -1.89 -1.89
CA GLY A 18 0.04 -2.54 -2.09
C GLY A 18 -0.24 -3.50 -0.94
N CYS A 19 -1.33 -4.25 -1.03
CA CYS A 19 -1.55 -5.36 -0.11
C CYS A 19 -0.45 -6.42 -0.28
N LYS A 20 -0.22 -7.21 0.77
CA LYS A 20 0.66 -8.38 0.71
C LYS A 20 0.10 -9.49 -0.17
N ASP A 21 -1.23 -9.62 -0.24
CA ASP A 21 -1.91 -10.48 -1.22
C ASP A 21 -1.76 -9.88 -2.63
N SER A 22 -1.19 -10.63 -3.57
CA SER A 22 -0.94 -10.16 -4.94
C SER A 22 -2.22 -9.93 -5.75
N GLU A 23 -3.29 -10.66 -5.41
CA GLU A 23 -4.58 -10.56 -6.09
C GLU A 23 -5.40 -9.37 -5.56
N CYS A 24 -4.93 -8.70 -4.51
CA CYS A 24 -5.60 -7.53 -3.99
C CYS A 24 -5.23 -6.28 -4.79
N GLU A 25 -6.26 -5.56 -5.23
CA GLU A 25 -6.11 -4.38 -6.07
C GLU A 25 -5.79 -3.10 -5.29
N PHE A 26 -5.79 -3.17 -3.94
CA PHE A 26 -5.44 -2.04 -3.09
C PHE A 26 -4.02 -1.52 -3.39
N GLN A 27 -3.92 -0.22 -3.64
CA GLN A 27 -2.66 0.45 -3.91
C GLN A 27 -2.56 1.80 -3.23
N LEU A 28 -1.37 2.10 -2.70
CA LEU A 28 -1.01 3.38 -2.08
C LEU A 28 0.24 3.93 -2.75
N HIS A 29 0.10 5.12 -3.32
CA HIS A 29 1.20 5.86 -3.94
C HIS A 29 1.43 7.17 -3.18
N ALA A 30 2.67 7.39 -2.76
CA ALA A 30 3.11 8.65 -2.19
C ALA A 30 4.26 9.24 -3.02
N PHE A 31 4.21 10.55 -3.25
CA PHE A 31 5.28 11.26 -3.93
C PHE A 31 5.62 12.56 -3.19
N LYS A 32 6.92 12.88 -3.12
CA LYS A 32 7.40 14.12 -2.50
C LYS A 32 7.14 15.28 -3.45
N MET A 33 6.59 16.37 -2.95
CA MET A 33 6.47 17.60 -3.73
C MET A 33 7.86 18.19 -4.01
N GLN A 34 8.09 18.69 -5.23
CA GLN A 34 9.41 19.18 -5.64
C GLN A 34 9.90 20.39 -4.83
N LYS A 35 9.00 21.20 -4.27
CA LYS A 35 9.32 22.45 -3.54
C LYS A 35 8.77 22.43 -2.10
N GLY A 36 9.02 21.35 -1.37
CA GLY A 36 8.68 21.28 0.05
C GLY A 36 9.02 19.93 0.68
N GLU A 37 8.84 19.85 1.99
CA GLU A 37 9.02 18.60 2.75
C GLU A 37 7.73 17.77 2.84
N TYR A 38 6.72 18.14 2.05
CA TYR A 38 5.41 17.50 2.03
C TYR A 38 5.35 16.36 1.02
N TRP A 39 4.57 15.35 1.38
CA TRP A 39 4.22 14.22 0.54
C TRP A 39 2.75 14.28 0.18
N VAL A 40 2.44 13.98 -1.08
CA VAL A 40 1.07 13.74 -1.52
C VAL A 40 0.85 12.24 -1.50
N VAL A 41 -0.15 11.79 -0.74
CA VAL A 41 -0.56 10.39 -0.68
C VAL A 41 -1.85 10.22 -1.47
N ARG A 42 -1.85 9.28 -2.41
CA ARG A 42 -3.03 8.86 -3.17
C ARG A 42 -3.27 7.38 -2.93
N MET A 43 -4.50 7.06 -2.53
CA MET A 43 -4.99 5.70 -2.43
C MET A 43 -5.82 5.38 -3.67
N PHE A 44 -5.56 4.24 -4.27
CA PHE A 44 -6.35 3.70 -5.38
C PHE A 44 -7.06 2.45 -4.86
N LEU A 45 -8.38 2.39 -5.06
CA LEU A 45 -9.27 1.35 -4.56
C LEU A 45 -9.15 1.22 -3.04
N LYS A 46 -9.95 2.06 -2.34
CA LYS A 46 -9.91 2.22 -0.88
C LYS A 46 -10.18 0.92 -0.14
N ASP A 47 -11.00 0.05 -0.72
CA ASP A 47 -11.43 -1.19 -0.11
C ASP A 47 -10.56 -2.36 -0.58
N HIS A 48 -10.20 -3.22 0.36
CA HIS A 48 -9.50 -4.47 0.04
C HIS A 48 -10.47 -5.44 -0.62
N THR A 49 -10.08 -5.97 -1.77
CA THR A 49 -10.76 -7.13 -2.39
C THR A 49 -10.40 -8.46 -1.71
N CYS A 50 -9.33 -8.49 -0.91
CA CYS A 50 -8.94 -9.66 -0.14
C CYS A 50 -9.64 -9.69 1.23
N ASN A 51 -10.06 -10.88 1.66
CA ASN A 51 -10.47 -11.10 3.04
C ASN A 51 -9.23 -11.07 3.95
N ILE A 52 -9.00 -9.95 4.65
CA ILE A 52 -7.86 -9.75 5.55
C ILE A 52 -7.84 -10.84 6.64
N ASP A 53 -9.00 -11.26 7.14
CA ASP A 53 -9.11 -12.32 8.15
C ASP A 53 -8.73 -13.70 7.59
N GLY A 54 -9.01 -13.94 6.30
CA GLY A 54 -8.65 -15.18 5.61
C GLY A 54 -7.16 -15.27 5.26
N PHE A 55 -6.47 -14.14 5.09
CA PHE A 55 -5.03 -14.13 4.77
C PHE A 55 -4.17 -14.51 5.97
N HIS A 56 -4.50 -14.04 7.18
CA HIS A 56 -3.80 -14.43 8.41
C HIS A 56 -3.95 -15.94 8.74
N ALA A 57 -5.00 -16.60 8.26
CA ALA A 57 -5.19 -18.05 8.43
C ALA A 57 -4.34 -18.90 7.46
N ARG A 58 -3.95 -18.37 6.30
CA ARG A 58 -3.17 -19.11 5.28
C ARG A 58 -1.66 -19.11 5.52
N LEU A 59 -1.18 -18.26 6.43
CA LEU A 59 0.25 -18.13 6.77
C LEU A 59 0.58 -18.73 8.15
N ARG A 60 -0.34 -19.48 8.74
CA ARG A 60 -0.16 -20.17 10.02
C ARG A 60 0.09 -21.66 9.83
#